data_AF-A0A7V9C3E7-F1
#
_entry.id   AF-A0A7V9C3E7-F1
#
_cell.length_a   1.000
_cell.length_b   1.000
_cell.length_c   1.000
_cell.angle_alpha   90.00
_cell.angle_beta   90.00
_cell.angle_gamma   90.00
#
_symmetry.space_group_name_H-M   'P 1'
#
loop_
_entity.id
_entity.type
_entity.pdbx_description
1 polymer ?
#
loop_
_entity_poly.entity_id
_entity_poly.type
_entity_poly.pdbx_seq_one_letter_code
_entity_poly.pdbx_strand_id
1 'polypeptide(L)'
;MKFVQLLICLVFIALLIWMRQISGVEAAYGGLSWAGWLSILLALAALGLIVVVNDSSRAFGFFSTWDKQAAPQVAVRTLSDLELADLGTLKYRGPKYPHPVIFPERCIGCQACVDACPHDVLAIVDGVASAVAPDLCMEDTACQAECPVNPKACIVINTTKAVVSRPSPTRDGASYQTNVPGCYIIGDVSGVPLIKNAVKEGAEVIAHIAAELKTASAEPKADYDVAIIGIGPGGASAAATAHNLRLRYIGIEQDRTLSTIELYPKGKYIFFKPDTKDWFGGIPATGLGLSKAKYGASGAGADESIFGDELALEFEKVAREQSVPLQEELIPKIPGALRGELAPLLAEKIEKELISSIAGFLRSKGSGDWMNLYTKHFVSDRDNILSRFRAAIADQLQTKIPGDQRENILGVWLSGLAENGVKINEYESCKTIARADDGDYFVIGTERILEKSQQTYKARRVVIAIGLRGAPNKLRLPNEDLKFRINGNEESKVLYSLTNPADYRGRRIVVVGGGNVAVEAAVDLVSTRSGAEISPRSPKEMNDVTLLVRDFLAPTVKFGNKFQLYQCADDGILNLRFGVAIKEMRENELVLQDVETGRDLETIPNDYVFALIGGERPDRFLQSIGITIT
;
A
#
# COMPACT_ATOMS: atom_id res chain seq x y z
N MET A 1 36.25 -13.31 23.73
CA MET A 1 35.70 -14.65 24.02
C MET A 1 34.77 -14.54 25.23
N LYS A 2 33.56 -15.10 25.15
CA LYS A 2 32.59 -15.04 26.27
C LYS A 2 33.07 -15.94 27.41
N PHE A 3 32.78 -15.58 28.67
CA PHE A 3 33.21 -16.31 29.88
C PHE A 3 32.99 -17.84 29.81
N VAL A 4 31.86 -18.25 29.22
CA VAL A 4 31.49 -19.67 29.03
C VAL A 4 32.46 -20.41 28.10
N GLN A 5 32.98 -19.76 27.06
CA GLN A 5 33.94 -20.40 26.14
C GLN A 5 35.29 -20.63 26.82
N LEU A 6 35.72 -19.71 27.70
CA LEU A 6 36.95 -19.86 28.47
C LEU A 6 36.84 -21.04 29.45
N LEU A 7 35.69 -21.17 30.12
CA LEU A 7 35.42 -22.26 31.06
C LEU A 7 35.44 -23.64 30.37
N ILE A 8 34.81 -23.76 29.19
CA ILE A 8 34.79 -25.00 28.41
C ILE A 8 36.21 -25.39 27.98
N CYS A 9 37.01 -24.44 27.50
CA CYS A 9 38.40 -24.71 27.11
C CYS A 9 39.25 -25.18 28.31
N LEU A 10 39.09 -24.55 29.48
CA LEU A 10 39.84 -24.93 30.68
C LEU A 10 39.46 -26.33 31.18
N VAL A 11 38.17 -26.68 31.14
CA VAL A 11 37.70 -28.03 31.48
C VAL A 11 38.26 -29.07 30.51
N PHE A 12 38.28 -28.78 29.21
CA PHE A 12 38.83 -29.69 28.20
C PHE A 12 40.34 -29.91 28.39
N ILE A 13 41.09 -28.86 28.69
CA ILE A 13 42.53 -28.93 28.97
C ILE A 13 42.78 -29.75 30.24
N ALA A 14 42.01 -29.53 31.32
CA ALA A 14 42.13 -30.29 32.55
C ALA A 14 41.86 -31.79 32.34
N LEU A 15 40.87 -32.13 31.51
CA LEU A 15 40.50 -33.51 31.18
C LEU A 15 41.59 -34.21 30.35
N LEU A 16 42.21 -33.49 29.41
CA LEU A 16 43.33 -34.01 28.62
C LEU A 16 44.58 -34.24 29.48
N ILE A 17 44.87 -33.33 30.44
CA ILE A 17 45.98 -33.48 31.38
C ILE A 17 45.75 -34.69 32.29
N TRP A 18 44.52 -34.86 32.79
CA TRP A 18 44.15 -35.98 33.66
C TRP A 18 44.24 -37.33 32.92
N MET A 19 43.76 -37.41 31.68
CA MET A 19 43.88 -38.63 30.86
C MET A 19 45.32 -39.01 30.54
N ARG A 20 46.22 -38.02 30.37
CA ARG A 20 47.65 -38.27 30.21
C ARG A 20 48.28 -38.89 31.46
N GLN A 21 47.82 -38.53 32.65
CA GLN A 21 48.34 -39.11 33.90
C GLN A 21 47.88 -40.56 34.13
N ILE A 22 46.75 -40.97 33.54
CA ILE A 22 46.15 -42.29 33.77
C ILE A 22 46.57 -43.33 32.71
N SER A 23 46.94 -42.89 31.50
CA SER A 23 47.25 -43.80 30.39
C SER A 23 48.73 -44.19 30.35
N GLY A 24 49.12 -45.15 31.19
CA GLY A 24 50.39 -45.90 31.04
C GLY A 24 50.35 -46.94 29.91
N VAL A 25 49.86 -46.59 28.71
CA VAL A 25 49.64 -47.53 27.59
C VAL A 25 50.44 -47.12 26.36
N GLU A 26 51.37 -47.98 25.95
CA GLU A 26 52.41 -47.79 24.89
C GLU A 26 51.91 -47.83 23.43
N ALA A 27 50.62 -47.67 23.16
CA ALA A 27 50.11 -47.62 21.78
C ALA A 27 49.34 -46.32 21.55
N ALA A 28 50.04 -45.28 21.11
CA ALA A 28 49.50 -43.95 20.88
C ALA A 28 49.57 -43.59 19.39
N TYR A 29 48.43 -43.60 18.70
CA TYR A 29 48.30 -42.90 17.42
C TYR A 29 47.99 -41.44 17.74
N GLY A 30 48.91 -40.52 17.43
CA GLY A 30 48.73 -39.09 17.73
C GLY A 30 48.78 -38.73 19.22
N GLY A 31 49.47 -39.50 20.06
CA GLY A 31 49.69 -39.16 21.48
C GLY A 31 48.53 -39.50 22.43
N LEU A 32 47.45 -40.12 21.93
CA LEU A 32 46.32 -40.60 22.71
C LEU A 32 46.17 -42.12 22.51
N SER A 33 45.82 -42.83 23.59
CA SER A 33 45.47 -44.24 23.52
C SER A 33 44.16 -44.44 22.74
N TRP A 34 43.86 -45.67 22.33
CA TRP A 34 42.55 -46.01 21.73
C TRP A 34 41.39 -45.60 22.64
N ALA A 35 41.56 -45.71 23.96
CA ALA A 35 40.60 -45.26 24.95
C ALA A 35 40.47 -43.73 24.97
N GLY A 36 41.56 -43.00 24.75
CA GLY A 36 41.57 -41.53 24.58
C GLY A 36 40.80 -41.08 23.33
N TRP A 37 40.98 -41.76 22.20
CA TRP A 37 40.21 -41.47 20.99
C TRP A 37 38.72 -41.82 21.13
N LEU A 38 38.41 -42.95 21.77
CA LEU A 38 37.03 -43.36 22.03
C LEU A 38 36.31 -42.37 22.95
N SER A 39 37.00 -41.85 23.97
CA SER A 39 36.45 -40.84 24.88
C SER A 39 36.23 -39.48 24.21
N ILE A 40 37.11 -39.05 23.29
CA ILE A 40 36.87 -37.85 22.46
C ILE A 40 35.65 -38.04 21.57
N LEU A 41 35.52 -39.20 20.92
CA LEU A 41 34.40 -39.49 20.03
C LEU A 41 33.08 -39.51 20.80
N LEU A 42 33.05 -40.13 21.99
CA LEU A 42 31.88 -40.12 22.87
C LEU A 42 31.57 -38.71 23.40
N ALA A 43 32.58 -37.90 23.71
CA ALA A 43 32.39 -36.51 24.15
C ALA A 43 31.84 -35.63 23.02
N LEU A 44 32.32 -35.79 21.78
CA LEU A 44 31.79 -35.09 20.61
C LEU A 44 30.37 -35.54 20.27
N ALA A 45 30.06 -36.83 20.39
CA ALA A 45 28.71 -37.35 20.22
C ALA A 45 27.76 -36.82 21.31
N ALA A 46 28.19 -36.77 22.56
CA ALA A 46 27.42 -36.19 23.66
C ALA A 46 27.21 -34.68 23.49
N LEU A 47 28.23 -33.95 23.04
CA LEU A 47 28.12 -32.52 22.73
C LEU A 47 27.18 -32.28 21.54
N GLY A 48 27.26 -33.11 20.50
CA GLY A 48 26.33 -33.11 19.37
C GLY A 48 24.90 -33.39 19.82
N LEU A 49 24.69 -34.37 20.72
CA LEU A 49 23.39 -34.67 21.30
C LEU A 49 22.87 -33.50 22.15
N ILE A 50 23.72 -32.83 22.93
CA ILE A 50 23.35 -31.63 23.69
C ILE A 50 23.00 -30.47 22.75
N VAL A 51 23.73 -30.28 21.65
CA VAL A 51 23.40 -29.26 20.64
C VAL A 51 22.06 -29.60 19.99
N VAL A 52 21.83 -30.85 19.57
CA VAL A 52 20.55 -31.29 18.99
C VAL A 52 19.42 -31.16 20.00
N VAL A 53 19.63 -31.52 21.27
CA VAL A 53 18.61 -31.40 22.33
C VAL A 53 18.37 -29.94 22.69
N ASN A 54 19.40 -29.08 22.69
CA ASN A 54 19.26 -27.65 22.99
C ASN A 54 18.68 -26.87 21.81
N ASP A 55 19.01 -27.25 20.58
CA ASP A 55 18.42 -26.71 19.35
C ASP A 55 16.99 -27.22 19.19
N SER A 56 16.72 -28.49 19.50
CA SER A 56 15.37 -29.03 19.61
C SER A 56 14.61 -28.39 20.75
N SER A 57 15.19 -28.14 21.93
CA SER A 57 14.51 -27.44 23.03
C SER A 57 14.39 -25.94 22.77
N ARG A 58 15.17 -25.37 21.84
CA ARG A 58 14.94 -24.03 21.30
C ARG A 58 13.82 -24.06 20.26
N ALA A 59 13.76 -25.04 19.39
CA ALA A 59 12.68 -25.25 18.43
C ALA A 59 11.35 -25.59 19.12
N PHE A 60 11.38 -26.40 20.19
CA PHE A 60 10.24 -26.75 21.04
C PHE A 60 9.98 -25.73 22.15
N GLY A 61 10.99 -25.00 22.62
CA GLY A 61 10.84 -23.85 23.49
C GLY A 61 10.23 -22.65 22.77
N PHE A 62 10.48 -22.52 21.46
CA PHE A 62 9.77 -21.60 20.57
C PHE A 62 8.27 -21.95 20.49
N PHE A 63 7.91 -23.24 20.64
CA PHE A 63 6.51 -23.66 20.78
C PHE A 63 5.96 -23.53 22.20
N SER A 64 6.78 -23.48 23.26
CA SER A 64 6.31 -23.38 24.65
C SER A 64 6.21 -21.94 25.18
N THR A 65 6.90 -20.97 24.57
CA THR A 65 6.73 -19.54 24.87
C THR A 65 5.55 -18.90 24.14
N TRP A 66 4.79 -19.66 23.33
CA TRP A 66 3.58 -19.17 22.67
C TRP A 66 2.41 -18.87 23.62
N ASP A 67 2.50 -19.23 24.91
CA ASP A 67 1.33 -19.15 25.79
C ASP A 67 1.39 -18.14 26.94
N LYS A 68 2.46 -17.37 27.14
CA LYS A 68 2.48 -16.34 28.20
C LYS A 68 3.26 -15.08 27.81
N GLN A 69 2.51 -14.02 27.52
CA GLN A 69 2.93 -12.61 27.29
C GLN A 69 3.11 -12.12 25.84
N ALA A 70 2.23 -12.56 24.94
CA ALA A 70 1.60 -11.60 24.03
C ALA A 70 0.10 -11.67 24.34
N ALA A 71 -0.56 -10.55 24.62
CA ALA A 71 -2.00 -10.53 24.41
C ALA A 71 -2.18 -10.95 22.95
N PRO A 72 -2.99 -11.99 22.65
CA PRO A 72 -3.24 -12.34 21.25
C PRO A 72 -3.65 -11.06 20.54
N GLN A 73 -3.11 -10.84 19.34
CA GLN A 73 -3.69 -9.85 18.43
C GLN A 73 -5.21 -10.02 18.48
N VAL A 74 -5.96 -8.92 18.41
CA VAL A 74 -7.42 -8.98 18.41
C VAL A 74 -7.81 -9.97 17.32
N ALA A 75 -8.10 -11.21 17.71
CA ALA A 75 -8.49 -12.26 16.80
C ALA A 75 -9.67 -11.68 16.07
N VAL A 76 -9.61 -11.66 14.74
CA VAL A 76 -10.70 -11.11 13.96
C VAL A 76 -11.93 -11.94 14.33
N ARG A 77 -12.79 -11.35 15.16
CA ARG A 77 -13.83 -12.08 15.87
C ARG A 77 -14.86 -12.56 14.85
N THR A 78 -14.97 -13.86 14.69
CA THR A 78 -16.10 -14.49 14.02
C THR A 78 -17.34 -14.36 14.91
N LEU A 79 -18.45 -13.87 14.36
CA LEU A 79 -19.71 -13.79 15.09
C LEU A 79 -20.27 -15.20 15.30
N SER A 80 -20.73 -15.50 16.51
CA SER A 80 -21.44 -16.74 16.78
C SER A 80 -22.88 -16.68 16.25
N ASP A 81 -23.51 -17.85 16.11
CA ASP A 81 -24.91 -17.97 15.70
C ASP A 81 -25.88 -17.20 16.61
N LEU A 82 -25.59 -17.13 17.91
CA LEU A 82 -26.37 -16.37 18.89
C LEU A 82 -26.22 -14.85 18.67
N GLU A 83 -25.00 -14.37 18.44
CA GLU A 83 -24.74 -12.95 18.18
C GLU A 83 -25.34 -12.48 16.86
N LEU A 84 -25.33 -13.33 15.84
CA LEU A 84 -26.01 -13.07 14.56
C LEU A 84 -27.54 -12.98 14.72
N ALA A 85 -28.10 -13.76 15.64
CA ALA A 85 -29.51 -13.72 16.00
C ALA A 85 -29.86 -12.43 16.74
N ASP A 86 -29.06 -12.04 17.74
CA ASP A 86 -29.24 -10.81 18.52
C ASP A 86 -29.15 -9.55 17.66
N LEU A 87 -28.30 -9.56 16.63
CA LEU A 87 -28.17 -8.45 15.67
C LEU A 87 -29.31 -8.41 14.62
N GLY A 88 -30.25 -9.37 14.64
CA GLY A 88 -31.33 -9.46 13.64
C GLY A 88 -30.82 -9.77 12.23
N THR A 89 -29.58 -10.28 12.12
CA THR A 89 -28.89 -10.53 10.85
C THR A 89 -29.05 -11.95 10.32
N LEU A 90 -29.75 -12.83 11.05
CA LEU A 90 -30.13 -14.18 10.60
C LEU A 90 -30.82 -14.19 9.22
N LYS A 91 -31.55 -13.13 8.87
CA LYS A 91 -32.20 -12.94 7.56
C LYS A 91 -31.21 -12.76 6.39
N TYR A 92 -29.96 -12.41 6.68
CA TYR A 92 -28.87 -12.31 5.72
C TYR A 92 -28.03 -13.60 5.67
N ARG A 93 -28.50 -14.71 6.27
CA ARG A 93 -27.92 -16.02 5.99
C ARG A 93 -28.12 -16.32 4.51
N GLY A 94 -27.07 -16.03 3.74
CA GLY A 94 -26.85 -16.61 2.44
C GLY A 94 -26.71 -18.13 2.56
N PRO A 95 -26.43 -18.80 1.43
CA PRO A 95 -26.43 -20.24 1.33
C PRO A 95 -25.53 -20.94 2.37
N LYS A 96 -25.80 -22.23 2.62
CA LYS A 96 -25.12 -23.05 3.64
C LYS A 96 -23.62 -23.26 3.39
N TYR A 97 -23.11 -22.83 2.25
CA TYR A 97 -21.68 -22.85 1.95
C TYR A 97 -21.02 -21.54 2.40
N PRO A 98 -19.69 -21.54 2.56
CA PRO A 98 -18.98 -20.37 3.07
C PRO A 98 -19.06 -19.19 2.12
N HIS A 99 -19.45 -18.02 2.62
CA HIS A 99 -19.69 -16.84 1.80
C HIS A 99 -19.36 -15.55 2.57
N PRO A 100 -19.04 -14.46 1.86
CA PRO A 100 -18.89 -13.15 2.47
C PRO A 100 -20.24 -12.58 2.92
N VAL A 101 -20.30 -12.14 4.16
CA VAL A 101 -21.38 -11.34 4.75
C VAL A 101 -20.87 -9.92 4.87
N ILE A 102 -21.59 -8.97 4.28
CA ILE A 102 -21.19 -7.56 4.26
C ILE A 102 -22.18 -6.75 5.09
N PHE A 103 -21.64 -5.82 5.87
CA PHE A 103 -22.31 -4.85 6.72
C PHE A 103 -22.21 -3.47 6.04
N PRO A 104 -23.17 -3.08 5.19
CA PRO A 104 -23.14 -1.83 4.44
C PRO A 104 -22.90 -0.60 5.31
N GLU A 105 -23.48 -0.59 6.51
CA GLU A 105 -23.40 0.50 7.48
C GLU A 105 -21.98 0.70 8.04
N ARG A 106 -21.12 -0.32 7.96
CA ARG A 106 -19.70 -0.25 8.36
C ARG A 106 -18.79 -0.01 7.17
N CYS A 107 -19.28 -0.24 5.96
CA CYS A 107 -18.46 -0.18 4.76
C CYS A 107 -18.10 1.26 4.45
N ILE A 108 -16.80 1.50 4.25
CA ILE A 108 -16.29 2.80 3.85
C ILE A 108 -15.97 2.86 2.34
N GLY A 109 -16.44 1.88 1.55
CA GLY A 109 -16.27 1.87 0.09
C GLY A 109 -14.83 1.74 -0.41
N CYS A 110 -13.89 1.39 0.47
CA CYS A 110 -12.45 1.42 0.25
C CYS A 110 -11.87 0.43 -0.77
N GLN A 111 -12.67 -0.55 -1.22
CA GLN A 111 -12.25 -1.61 -2.14
C GLN A 111 -11.17 -2.59 -1.63
N ALA A 112 -10.59 -2.39 -0.43
CA ALA A 112 -9.59 -3.30 0.13
C ALA A 112 -10.03 -4.78 0.11
N CYS A 113 -11.30 -5.06 0.44
CA CYS A 113 -11.86 -6.40 0.41
C CYS A 113 -11.97 -6.99 -1.02
N VAL A 114 -12.30 -6.15 -2.01
CA VAL A 114 -12.39 -6.54 -3.43
C VAL A 114 -10.99 -6.86 -3.95
N ASP A 115 -10.00 -6.03 -3.63
CA ASP A 115 -8.62 -6.25 -4.07
C ASP A 115 -7.96 -7.44 -3.39
N ALA A 116 -8.34 -7.71 -2.16
CA ALA A 116 -7.87 -8.88 -1.42
C ALA A 116 -8.53 -10.19 -1.87
N CYS A 117 -9.65 -10.16 -2.60
CA CYS A 117 -10.33 -11.36 -3.06
C CYS A 117 -9.69 -11.87 -4.36
N PRO A 118 -9.06 -13.05 -4.37
CA PRO A 118 -8.47 -13.59 -5.60
C PRO A 118 -9.50 -14.26 -6.53
N HIS A 119 -10.74 -14.42 -6.06
CA HIS A 119 -11.80 -15.11 -6.78
C HIS A 119 -12.82 -14.14 -7.40
N ASP A 120 -12.57 -12.83 -7.35
CA ASP A 120 -13.46 -11.79 -7.88
C ASP A 120 -14.91 -11.90 -7.37
N VAL A 121 -15.09 -12.46 -6.16
CA VAL A 121 -16.38 -12.66 -5.47
C VAL A 121 -17.05 -11.33 -5.10
N LEU A 122 -16.23 -10.31 -4.88
CA LEU A 122 -16.61 -9.03 -4.32
C LEU A 122 -16.45 -7.93 -5.36
N ALA A 123 -17.37 -6.97 -5.35
CA ALA A 123 -17.25 -5.71 -6.09
C ALA A 123 -17.72 -4.54 -5.23
N ILE A 124 -17.47 -3.32 -5.70
CA ILE A 124 -18.12 -2.12 -5.13
C ILE A 124 -19.39 -1.86 -5.94
N VAL A 125 -20.55 -1.91 -5.28
CA VAL A 125 -21.86 -1.58 -5.85
C VAL A 125 -22.44 -0.43 -5.04
N ASP A 126 -22.80 0.66 -5.71
CA ASP A 126 -23.29 1.90 -5.08
C ASP A 126 -22.40 2.43 -3.95
N GLY A 127 -21.08 2.29 -4.11
CA GLY A 127 -20.09 2.77 -3.15
C GLY A 127 -19.90 1.89 -1.90
N VAL A 128 -20.57 0.74 -1.84
CA VAL A 128 -20.46 -0.23 -0.75
C VAL A 128 -19.94 -1.56 -1.31
N ALA A 129 -19.16 -2.28 -0.51
CA ALA A 129 -18.75 -3.63 -0.89
C ALA A 129 -19.99 -4.54 -1.00
N SER A 130 -20.04 -5.33 -2.06
CA SER A 130 -21.14 -6.26 -2.33
C SER A 130 -20.58 -7.59 -2.82
N ALA A 131 -21.21 -8.69 -2.42
CA ALA A 131 -20.89 -10.02 -2.91
C ALA A 131 -21.62 -10.24 -4.23
N VAL A 132 -20.91 -10.11 -5.35
CA VAL A 132 -21.48 -10.23 -6.70
C VAL A 132 -21.44 -11.67 -7.23
N ALA A 133 -20.51 -12.48 -6.75
CA ALA A 133 -20.40 -13.90 -7.07
C ALA A 133 -20.11 -14.73 -5.80
N PRO A 134 -21.04 -14.72 -4.80
CA PRO A 134 -20.82 -15.35 -3.50
C PRO A 134 -20.55 -16.86 -3.57
N ASP A 135 -21.01 -17.52 -4.63
CA ASP A 135 -20.81 -18.92 -4.95
C ASP A 135 -19.36 -19.28 -5.31
N LEU A 136 -18.54 -18.30 -5.69
CA LEU A 136 -17.11 -18.48 -5.97
C LEU A 136 -16.21 -18.32 -4.72
N CYS A 137 -16.79 -18.15 -3.54
CA CYS A 137 -16.04 -17.94 -2.30
C CYS A 137 -15.32 -19.22 -1.85
N MET A 138 -13.99 -19.13 -1.69
CA MET A 138 -13.12 -20.23 -1.27
C MET A 138 -12.60 -20.11 0.18
N GLU A 139 -13.17 -19.19 0.96
CA GLU A 139 -12.83 -18.96 2.37
C GLU A 139 -11.37 -18.52 2.60
N ASP A 140 -10.81 -17.71 1.71
CA ASP A 140 -9.44 -17.21 1.89
C ASP A 140 -9.32 -16.27 3.10
N THR A 141 -10.43 -15.66 3.53
CA THR A 141 -10.54 -14.69 4.64
C THR A 141 -9.71 -13.41 4.52
N ALA A 142 -8.87 -13.29 3.48
CA ALA A 142 -8.06 -12.11 3.20
C ALA A 142 -8.90 -10.82 3.13
N CYS A 143 -10.06 -10.87 2.49
CA CYS A 143 -10.94 -9.70 2.39
C CYS A 143 -11.49 -9.20 3.74
N GLN A 144 -11.63 -10.09 4.72
CA GLN A 144 -12.00 -9.75 6.09
C GLN A 144 -10.78 -9.21 6.87
N ALA A 145 -9.62 -9.84 6.73
CA ALA A 145 -8.38 -9.42 7.38
C ALA A 145 -7.89 -8.04 6.89
N GLU A 146 -8.05 -7.74 5.60
CA GLU A 146 -7.63 -6.48 4.97
C GLU A 146 -8.63 -5.34 5.13
N CYS A 147 -9.78 -5.60 5.77
CA CYS A 147 -10.81 -4.58 5.92
C CYS A 147 -10.31 -3.46 6.86
N PRO A 148 -10.17 -2.21 6.39
CA PRO A 148 -9.57 -1.13 7.19
C PRO A 148 -10.43 -0.64 8.36
N VAL A 149 -11.66 -1.15 8.53
CA VAL A 149 -12.51 -0.89 9.71
C VAL A 149 -12.39 -1.98 10.78
N ASN A 150 -11.40 -2.88 10.68
CA ASN A 150 -11.02 -3.84 11.72
C ASN A 150 -10.71 -3.10 13.06
N PRO A 151 -11.13 -3.56 14.25
CA PRO A 151 -11.76 -4.85 14.58
C PRO A 151 -13.23 -5.02 14.18
N LYS A 152 -13.90 -3.95 13.74
CA LYS A 152 -15.31 -3.98 13.31
C LYS A 152 -15.40 -4.05 11.79
N ALA A 153 -14.74 -5.06 11.21
CA ALA A 153 -14.71 -5.28 9.76
C ALA A 153 -16.12 -5.15 9.14
N CYS A 154 -16.21 -4.47 7.99
CA CYS A 154 -17.47 -4.35 7.25
C CYS A 154 -17.80 -5.63 6.48
N ILE A 155 -16.87 -6.57 6.40
CA ILE A 155 -17.04 -7.85 5.73
C ILE A 155 -16.53 -8.95 6.66
N VAL A 156 -17.29 -10.03 6.76
CA VAL A 156 -16.95 -11.23 7.52
C VAL A 156 -17.21 -12.43 6.61
N ILE A 157 -16.27 -13.36 6.55
CA ILE A 157 -16.47 -14.65 5.88
C ILE A 157 -17.16 -15.59 6.86
N ASN A 158 -18.30 -16.12 6.46
CA ASN A 158 -18.97 -17.19 7.18
C ASN A 158 -18.19 -18.50 6.97
N THR A 159 -17.12 -18.71 7.76
CA THR A 159 -16.20 -19.85 7.67
C THR A 159 -15.88 -20.39 9.07
N THR A 160 -15.49 -21.67 9.14
CA THR A 160 -14.90 -22.28 10.33
C THR A 160 -13.37 -22.18 10.35
N LYS A 161 -12.73 -21.69 9.27
CA LYS A 161 -11.30 -21.45 9.20
C LYS A 161 -10.92 -20.27 10.10
N ALA A 162 -9.80 -20.40 10.80
CA ALA A 162 -9.25 -19.30 11.59
C ALA A 162 -8.85 -18.14 10.67
N VAL A 163 -9.37 -16.94 10.95
CA VAL A 163 -8.97 -15.71 10.25
C VAL A 163 -7.64 -15.25 10.81
N VAL A 164 -6.57 -15.42 10.03
CA VAL A 164 -5.24 -14.95 10.40
C VAL A 164 -5.07 -13.54 9.86
N SER A 165 -4.99 -12.54 10.76
CA SER A 165 -4.60 -11.19 10.39
C SER A 165 -3.15 -11.16 9.90
N ARG A 166 -2.84 -10.23 8.99
CA ARG A 166 -1.44 -10.01 8.63
C ARG A 166 -0.70 -9.49 9.86
N PRO A 167 0.54 -9.95 10.10
CA PRO A 167 1.36 -9.36 11.14
C PRO A 167 1.49 -7.86 10.93
N SER A 168 1.35 -7.08 11.98
CA SER A 168 1.36 -5.62 11.91
C SER A 168 2.19 -5.03 13.05
N PRO A 169 2.88 -3.90 12.81
CA PRO A 169 3.61 -3.21 13.85
C PRO A 169 2.67 -2.76 14.97
N THR A 170 3.09 -2.97 16.21
CA THR A 170 2.31 -2.56 17.39
C THR A 170 2.31 -1.04 17.48
N ARG A 171 1.12 -0.43 17.50
CA ARG A 171 0.93 1.01 17.73
C ARG A 171 -0.35 1.31 18.50
N ASP A 172 -0.36 2.44 19.20
CA ASP A 172 -1.54 3.01 19.82
C ASP A 172 -2.48 3.59 18.75
N GLY A 173 -3.77 3.29 18.85
CA GLY A 173 -4.77 3.70 17.86
C GLY A 173 -5.13 5.19 17.89
N ALA A 174 -4.82 5.91 18.97
CA ALA A 174 -5.14 7.33 19.12
C ALA A 174 -3.97 8.25 18.76
N SER A 175 -2.75 7.89 19.16
CA SER A 175 -1.53 8.68 18.96
C SER A 175 -0.64 8.16 17.82
N TYR A 176 -0.86 6.93 17.36
CA TYR A 176 0.00 6.21 16.40
C TYR A 176 1.40 5.88 16.93
N GLN A 177 1.65 6.07 18.23
CA GLN A 177 2.93 5.77 18.85
C GLN A 177 3.15 4.26 18.96
N THR A 178 4.37 3.82 18.65
CA THR A 178 4.76 2.41 18.77
C THR A 178 5.11 2.05 20.22
N ASN A 179 5.49 0.80 20.47
CA ASN A 179 6.09 0.40 21.74
C ASN A 179 7.46 1.07 22.02
N VAL A 180 8.03 1.81 21.06
CA VAL A 180 9.22 2.63 21.24
C VAL A 180 8.78 4.08 21.47
N PRO A 181 8.95 4.64 22.69
CA PRO A 181 8.51 6.00 23.01
C PRO A 181 9.11 7.06 22.08
N GLY A 182 8.27 7.95 21.55
CA GLY A 182 8.65 8.99 20.59
C GLY A 182 8.82 8.52 19.15
N CYS A 183 8.60 7.23 18.86
CA CYS A 183 8.56 6.66 17.51
C CYS A 183 7.11 6.33 17.12
N TYR A 184 6.65 6.86 15.99
CA TYR A 184 5.29 6.74 15.50
C TYR A 184 5.27 6.06 14.13
N ILE A 185 4.19 5.34 13.81
CA ILE A 185 4.06 4.64 12.54
C ILE A 185 2.69 4.88 11.91
N ILE A 186 2.67 5.28 10.64
CA ILE A 186 1.46 5.70 9.91
C ILE A 186 1.40 5.11 8.50
N GLY A 187 0.19 5.09 7.93
CA GLY A 187 -0.06 4.63 6.57
C GLY A 187 0.02 3.10 6.42
N ASP A 188 0.17 2.61 5.19
CA ASP A 188 0.01 1.19 4.85
C ASP A 188 0.87 0.23 5.69
N VAL A 189 2.07 0.65 6.11
CA VAL A 189 2.95 -0.17 6.95
C VAL A 189 2.32 -0.54 8.30
N SER A 190 1.36 0.26 8.76
CA SER A 190 0.60 0.03 10.00
C SER A 190 -0.60 -0.92 9.83
N GLY A 191 -0.82 -1.47 8.63
CA GLY A 191 -1.92 -2.42 8.37
C GLY A 191 -3.26 -1.76 7.99
N VAL A 192 -3.26 -0.47 7.63
CA VAL A 192 -4.46 0.26 7.21
C VAL A 192 -4.32 0.70 5.75
N PRO A 193 -4.67 -0.17 4.77
CA PRO A 193 -4.38 0.07 3.36
C PRO A 193 -5.38 1.04 2.73
N LEU A 194 -5.18 2.35 2.90
CA LEU A 194 -5.91 3.40 2.19
C LEU A 194 -5.13 4.70 2.14
N ILE A 195 -5.00 5.28 0.93
CA ILE A 195 -4.33 6.58 0.75
C ILE A 195 -5.00 7.67 1.61
N LYS A 196 -6.33 7.67 1.70
CA LYS A 196 -7.07 8.64 2.52
C LYS A 196 -6.76 8.51 4.01
N ASN A 197 -6.63 7.29 4.51
CA ASN A 197 -6.26 7.08 5.91
C ASN A 197 -4.81 7.47 6.13
N ALA A 198 -3.89 7.08 5.24
CA ALA A 198 -2.48 7.43 5.35
C ALA A 198 -2.27 8.95 5.44
N VAL A 199 -2.95 9.71 4.58
CA VAL A 199 -2.87 11.17 4.58
C VAL A 199 -3.47 11.77 5.85
N LYS A 200 -4.61 11.25 6.31
CA LYS A 200 -5.25 11.70 7.55
C LYS A 200 -4.34 11.45 8.76
N GLU A 201 -3.83 10.22 8.90
CA GLU A 201 -2.89 9.83 9.96
C GLU A 201 -1.64 10.72 9.95
N GLY A 202 -1.14 11.10 8.76
CA GLY A 202 -0.01 12.03 8.63
C GLY A 202 -0.25 13.40 9.27
N ALA A 203 -1.46 13.96 9.16
CA ALA A 203 -1.78 15.22 9.80
C ALA A 203 -2.04 15.05 11.31
N GLU A 204 -2.77 13.99 11.69
CA GLU A 204 -3.12 13.72 13.09
C GLU A 204 -1.87 13.42 13.95
N VAL A 205 -0.93 12.61 13.46
CA VAL A 205 0.31 12.29 14.19
C VAL A 205 1.16 13.53 14.44
N ILE A 206 1.23 14.45 13.47
CA ILE A 206 2.01 15.68 13.62
C ILE A 206 1.31 16.66 14.55
N ALA A 207 -0.02 16.77 14.49
CA ALA A 207 -0.78 17.57 15.44
C ALA A 207 -0.59 17.06 16.88
N HIS A 208 -0.58 15.74 17.06
CA HIS A 208 -0.28 15.11 18.34
C HIS A 208 1.15 15.43 18.83
N ILE A 209 2.15 15.21 17.98
CA ILE A 209 3.56 15.55 18.29
C ILE A 209 3.70 17.04 18.64
N ALA A 210 3.07 17.95 17.88
CA ALA A 210 3.12 19.38 18.17
C ALA A 210 2.52 19.72 19.54
N ALA A 211 1.43 19.05 19.94
CA ALA A 211 0.82 19.23 21.25
C ALA A 211 1.73 18.71 22.38
N GLU A 212 2.35 17.54 22.18
CA GLU A 212 3.31 16.95 23.12
C GLU A 212 4.56 17.84 23.29
N LEU A 213 5.14 18.32 22.20
CA LEU A 213 6.39 19.10 22.23
C LEU A 213 6.20 20.50 22.81
N LYS A 214 4.97 21.03 22.88
CA LYS A 214 4.65 22.30 23.56
C LYS A 214 4.85 22.24 25.07
N THR A 215 4.62 21.07 25.68
CA THR A 215 4.74 20.89 27.14
C THR A 215 6.04 20.21 27.54
N ALA A 216 6.72 19.54 26.61
CA ALA A 216 8.00 18.89 26.85
C ALA A 216 9.17 19.89 26.94
N SER A 217 10.15 19.58 27.79
CA SER A 217 11.40 20.36 27.89
C SER A 217 12.16 20.34 26.56
N ALA A 218 12.83 21.45 26.23
CA ALA A 218 13.63 21.52 25.02
C ALA A 218 14.78 20.50 25.05
N GLU A 219 15.08 19.88 23.92
CA GLU A 219 16.22 18.98 23.75
C GLU A 219 17.27 19.67 22.87
N PRO A 220 18.31 20.29 23.45
CA PRO A 220 19.27 21.10 22.70
C PRO A 220 20.16 20.27 21.77
N LYS A 221 20.26 18.95 21.97
CA LYS A 221 21.02 18.05 21.09
C LYS A 221 20.25 17.67 19.82
N ALA A 222 18.97 17.97 19.74
CA ALA A 222 18.14 17.66 18.58
C ALA A 222 18.09 18.83 17.59
N ASP A 223 18.53 18.56 16.36
CA ASP A 223 18.49 19.49 15.24
C ASP A 223 17.03 19.75 14.80
N TYR A 224 16.21 18.70 14.88
CA TYR A 224 14.80 18.69 14.46
C TYR A 224 13.85 18.29 15.60
N ASP A 225 12.64 18.78 15.53
CA ASP A 225 11.52 18.36 16.37
C ASP A 225 10.96 17.00 15.89
N VAL A 226 10.91 16.78 14.58
CA VAL A 226 10.43 15.52 13.99
C VAL A 226 11.18 15.13 12.72
N ALA A 227 11.61 13.87 12.63
CA ALA A 227 12.06 13.26 11.38
C ALA A 227 10.94 12.42 10.78
N ILE A 228 10.69 12.55 9.47
CA ILE A 228 9.62 11.88 8.74
C ILE A 228 10.28 10.99 7.68
N ILE A 229 10.12 9.68 7.81
CA ILE A 229 10.82 8.68 7.00
C ILE A 229 9.83 8.05 6.01
N GLY A 230 10.07 8.25 4.71
CA GLY A 230 9.16 7.90 3.63
C GLY A 230 8.15 9.02 3.37
N ILE A 231 8.09 9.50 2.13
CA ILE A 231 7.27 10.64 1.67
C ILE A 231 6.29 10.15 0.59
N GLY A 232 5.64 9.03 0.87
CA GLY A 232 4.37 8.66 0.26
C GLY A 232 3.23 9.57 0.73
N PRO A 233 1.95 9.25 0.44
CA PRO A 233 0.84 10.12 0.79
C PRO A 233 0.77 10.53 2.27
N GLY A 234 0.98 9.59 3.19
CA GLY A 234 1.00 9.87 4.63
C GLY A 234 2.20 10.70 5.07
N GLY A 235 3.40 10.40 4.56
CA GLY A 235 4.62 11.16 4.86
C GLY A 235 4.59 12.58 4.29
N ALA A 236 4.08 12.76 3.07
CA ALA A 236 3.86 14.06 2.46
C ALA A 236 2.88 14.92 3.28
N SER A 237 1.78 14.31 3.73
CA SER A 237 0.83 14.96 4.64
C SER A 237 1.47 15.36 5.98
N ALA A 238 2.29 14.48 6.55
CA ALA A 238 3.03 14.78 7.77
C ALA A 238 4.01 15.94 7.56
N ALA A 239 4.79 15.93 6.47
CA ALA A 239 5.76 16.98 6.18
C ALA A 239 5.09 18.35 5.98
N ALA A 240 3.98 18.38 5.22
CA ALA A 240 3.21 19.60 5.02
C ALA A 240 2.57 20.10 6.32
N THR A 241 2.02 19.21 7.15
CA THR A 241 1.44 19.59 8.46
C THR A 241 2.53 20.12 9.40
N ALA A 242 3.70 19.49 9.42
CA ALA A 242 4.84 19.90 10.25
C ALA A 242 5.34 21.29 9.83
N HIS A 243 5.41 21.54 8.52
CA HIS A 243 5.71 22.84 7.96
C HIS A 243 4.69 23.91 8.40
N ASN A 244 3.39 23.63 8.23
CA ASN A 244 2.32 24.57 8.57
C ASN A 244 2.30 24.92 10.07
N LEU A 245 2.63 23.95 10.93
CA LEU A 245 2.75 24.14 12.38
C LEU A 245 4.11 24.72 12.80
N ARG A 246 4.99 25.04 11.84
CA ARG A 246 6.33 25.61 12.04
C ARG A 246 7.24 24.76 12.94
N LEU A 247 7.08 23.44 12.90
CA LEU A 247 8.02 22.52 13.54
C LEU A 247 9.32 22.50 12.74
N ARG A 248 10.46 22.31 13.42
CA ARG A 248 11.71 21.96 12.74
C ARG A 248 11.59 20.50 12.30
N TYR A 249 11.44 20.24 11.02
CA TYR A 249 11.32 18.87 10.53
C TYR A 249 12.35 18.54 9.45
N ILE A 250 12.58 17.25 9.26
CA ILE A 250 13.30 16.70 8.13
C ILE A 250 12.46 15.59 7.49
N GLY A 251 12.18 15.70 6.18
CA GLY A 251 11.53 14.66 5.40
C GLY A 251 12.58 13.91 4.57
N ILE A 252 12.61 12.58 4.66
CA ILE A 252 13.60 11.71 4.01
C ILE A 252 12.86 10.73 3.10
N GLU A 253 13.15 10.77 1.79
CA GLU A 253 12.58 9.88 0.78
C GLU A 253 13.71 9.22 -0.03
N GLN A 254 13.68 7.89 -0.13
CA GLN A 254 14.71 7.13 -0.83
C GLN A 254 14.63 7.30 -2.35
N ASP A 255 13.44 7.55 -2.88
CA ASP A 255 13.21 7.82 -4.30
C ASP A 255 12.79 9.29 -4.48
N ARG A 256 11.66 9.51 -5.15
CA ARG A 256 11.02 10.82 -5.31
C ARG A 256 9.81 10.94 -4.39
N THR A 257 9.44 12.17 -4.07
CA THR A 257 8.22 12.50 -3.34
C THR A 257 7.01 11.87 -4.04
N LEU A 258 6.19 11.14 -3.28
CA LEU A 258 5.00 10.41 -3.78
C LEU A 258 5.30 9.30 -4.81
N SER A 259 6.52 8.75 -4.83
CA SER A 259 6.93 7.63 -5.70
C SER A 259 5.95 6.44 -5.69
N THR A 260 5.36 6.13 -4.53
CA THR A 260 4.33 5.08 -4.37
C THR A 260 3.15 5.26 -5.32
N ILE A 261 2.75 6.50 -5.60
CA ILE A 261 1.67 6.84 -6.53
C ILE A 261 2.20 6.98 -7.97
N GLU A 262 3.39 7.55 -8.15
CA GLU A 262 4.05 7.68 -9.46
C GLU A 262 4.23 6.32 -10.16
N LEU A 263 4.54 5.27 -9.40
CA LEU A 263 4.72 3.91 -9.91
C LEU A 263 3.43 3.23 -10.38
N TYR A 264 2.25 3.80 -10.13
CA TYR A 264 1.02 3.27 -10.71
C TYR A 264 1.03 3.40 -12.24
N PRO A 265 0.37 2.50 -12.98
CA PRO A 265 0.25 2.62 -14.42
C PRO A 265 -0.23 4.01 -14.88
N LYS A 266 0.30 4.49 -16.01
CA LYS A 266 -0.11 5.76 -16.60
C LYS A 266 -1.62 5.78 -16.88
N GLY A 267 -2.30 6.87 -16.53
CA GLY A 267 -3.75 7.01 -16.67
C GLY A 267 -4.58 6.19 -15.68
N LYS A 268 -3.95 5.48 -14.72
CA LYS A 268 -4.68 4.76 -13.68
C LYS A 268 -5.52 5.74 -12.87
N TYR A 269 -6.80 5.44 -12.76
CA TYR A 269 -7.71 6.16 -11.89
C TYR A 269 -7.50 5.70 -10.45
N ILE A 270 -7.33 6.65 -9.53
CA ILE A 270 -7.10 6.39 -8.12
C ILE A 270 -8.35 6.78 -7.35
N PHE A 271 -8.97 5.82 -6.69
CA PHE A 271 -10.20 6.01 -5.94
C PHE A 271 -9.92 6.38 -4.48
N PHE A 272 -10.68 7.34 -3.94
CA PHE A 272 -10.53 7.79 -2.56
C PHE A 272 -11.88 7.74 -1.82
N LYS A 273 -12.40 6.53 -1.64
CA LYS A 273 -13.64 6.30 -0.89
C LYS A 273 -13.38 6.15 0.62
N PRO A 274 -14.34 6.55 1.48
CA PRO A 274 -15.66 7.08 1.14
C PRO A 274 -15.58 8.59 0.89
N ASP A 275 -16.22 9.02 -0.18
CA ASP A 275 -16.45 10.41 -0.59
C ASP A 275 -17.34 11.19 0.38
N THR A 276 -18.16 10.47 1.15
CA THR A 276 -19.06 11.02 2.16
C THR A 276 -18.40 11.38 3.48
N LYS A 277 -17.13 10.99 3.70
CA LYS A 277 -16.39 11.39 4.91
C LYS A 277 -15.56 12.62 4.65
N ASP A 278 -15.60 13.58 5.58
CA ASP A 278 -14.74 14.76 5.53
C ASP A 278 -13.27 14.38 5.37
N TRP A 279 -12.57 15.23 4.61
CA TRP A 279 -11.14 15.12 4.39
C TRP A 279 -10.40 16.01 5.37
N PHE A 280 -9.37 15.45 5.99
CA PHE A 280 -8.41 16.18 6.81
C PHE A 280 -7.02 15.62 6.50
N GLY A 281 -6.05 16.50 6.26
CA GLY A 281 -4.70 16.13 5.83
C GLY A 281 -3.84 17.36 5.56
N GLY A 282 -2.52 17.18 5.57
CA GLY A 282 -1.55 18.22 5.28
C GLY A 282 -1.36 18.52 3.79
N ILE A 283 -1.82 17.64 2.91
CA ILE A 283 -1.82 17.86 1.45
C ILE A 283 -3.22 18.25 0.95
N PRO A 284 -3.31 19.08 -0.10
CA PRO A 284 -4.58 19.61 -0.57
C PRO A 284 -5.58 18.53 -1.00
N ALA A 285 -6.87 18.80 -0.73
CA ALA A 285 -7.97 17.88 -1.04
C ALA A 285 -8.28 17.81 -2.55
N THR A 286 -7.90 18.84 -3.29
CA THR A 286 -7.99 18.90 -4.76
C THR A 286 -7.12 17.79 -5.35
N GLY A 287 -7.69 16.93 -6.18
CA GLY A 287 -7.05 15.71 -6.70
C GLY A 287 -7.58 14.40 -6.11
N LEU A 288 -8.25 14.39 -4.96
CA LEU A 288 -8.79 13.14 -4.39
C LEU A 288 -10.13 12.70 -4.97
N GLY A 289 -10.62 13.34 -6.02
CA GLY A 289 -12.05 13.25 -6.34
C GLY A 289 -12.95 13.70 -5.16
N LEU A 290 -12.41 14.53 -4.25
CA LEU A 290 -13.08 15.01 -3.02
C LEU A 290 -13.19 16.53 -2.97
N SER A 291 -12.86 17.27 -4.04
CA SER A 291 -13.19 18.69 -4.02
C SER A 291 -14.70 18.78 -3.89
N LYS A 292 -15.18 19.18 -2.71
CA LYS A 292 -16.59 19.53 -2.46
C LYS A 292 -17.12 20.51 -3.52
N ALA A 293 -16.24 21.24 -4.21
CA ALA A 293 -16.52 22.10 -5.36
C ALA A 293 -16.77 21.38 -6.70
N LYS A 294 -16.29 20.14 -6.87
CA LYS A 294 -16.57 19.25 -8.03
C LYS A 294 -17.65 18.19 -7.72
N TYR A 295 -18.03 18.04 -6.45
CA TYR A 295 -18.95 16.99 -5.96
C TYR A 295 -20.09 17.50 -5.08
N GLY A 296 -20.43 18.80 -5.17
CA GLY A 296 -21.77 19.27 -4.82
C GLY A 296 -22.18 19.37 -3.36
N ALA A 297 -21.29 19.12 -2.41
CA ALA A 297 -21.64 19.18 -1.00
C ALA A 297 -20.71 20.13 -0.24
N SER A 298 -21.08 21.41 -0.14
CA SER A 298 -20.53 22.30 0.88
C SER A 298 -20.96 21.78 2.27
N GLY A 299 -20.10 20.99 2.92
CA GLY A 299 -20.23 20.60 4.32
C GLY A 299 -19.84 21.72 5.30
N ALA A 300 -20.38 22.90 5.08
CA ALA A 300 -20.61 23.93 6.09
C ALA A 300 -22.01 24.42 5.77
N GLY A 301 -22.95 24.32 6.72
CA GLY A 301 -24.40 24.42 6.50
C GLY A 301 -24.81 25.29 5.33
N ALA A 302 -25.51 24.71 4.37
CA ALA A 302 -26.39 25.46 3.47
C ALA A 302 -27.52 26.02 4.33
N ASP A 303 -27.20 27.02 5.13
CA ASP A 303 -28.20 27.87 5.73
C ASP A 303 -28.54 28.89 4.66
N GLU A 304 -29.36 28.45 3.68
CA GLU A 304 -29.91 29.31 2.63
C GLU A 304 -30.70 30.48 3.24
N SER A 305 -31.08 30.37 4.52
CA SER A 305 -31.66 31.44 5.34
C SER A 305 -30.81 32.71 5.43
N ILE A 306 -29.49 32.63 5.15
CA ILE A 306 -28.58 33.78 5.19
C ILE A 306 -28.78 34.73 3.99
N PHE A 307 -29.36 34.26 2.88
CA PHE A 307 -29.55 35.04 1.65
C PHE A 307 -30.86 35.83 1.62
N GLY A 308 -31.79 35.54 2.55
CA GLY A 308 -33.14 36.12 2.58
C GLY A 308 -34.10 35.50 1.56
N ASP A 309 -35.40 35.51 1.87
CA ASP A 309 -36.44 34.80 1.10
C ASP A 309 -36.50 35.22 -0.38
N GLU A 310 -36.30 36.50 -0.67
CA GLU A 310 -36.39 37.04 -2.04
C GLU A 310 -35.26 36.52 -2.95
N LEU A 311 -34.04 36.42 -2.44
CA LEU A 311 -32.89 35.95 -3.22
C LEU A 311 -32.91 34.42 -3.36
N ALA A 312 -33.43 33.70 -2.36
CA ALA A 312 -33.66 32.26 -2.44
C ALA A 312 -34.63 31.90 -3.56
N LEU A 313 -35.74 32.64 -3.70
CA LEU A 313 -36.69 32.47 -4.80
C LEU A 313 -36.06 32.69 -6.18
N GLU A 314 -35.15 33.65 -6.31
CA GLU A 314 -34.40 33.87 -7.55
C GLU A 314 -33.45 32.71 -7.86
N PHE A 315 -32.80 32.11 -6.87
CA PHE A 315 -31.96 30.92 -7.09
C PHE A 315 -32.78 29.72 -7.56
N GLU A 316 -33.92 29.47 -6.91
CA GLU A 316 -34.83 28.38 -7.30
C GLU A 316 -35.33 28.56 -8.73
N LYS A 317 -35.70 29.78 -9.10
CA LYS A 317 -36.14 30.11 -10.46
C LYS A 317 -35.04 29.84 -11.48
N VAL A 318 -33.83 30.35 -11.24
CA VAL A 318 -32.68 30.11 -12.13
C VAL A 318 -32.36 28.61 -12.20
N ALA A 319 -32.37 27.89 -11.08
CA ALA A 319 -32.09 26.46 -11.06
C ALA A 319 -33.10 25.66 -11.87
N ARG A 320 -34.40 25.97 -11.75
CA ARG A 320 -35.48 25.31 -12.50
C ARG A 320 -35.43 25.61 -14.00
N GLU A 321 -35.09 26.83 -14.38
CA GLU A 321 -34.90 27.21 -15.80
C GLU A 321 -33.75 26.43 -16.45
N GLN A 322 -32.74 26.06 -15.67
CA GLN A 322 -31.50 25.44 -16.15
C GLN A 322 -31.50 23.91 -15.97
N SER A 323 -32.37 23.37 -15.11
CA SER A 323 -32.46 21.93 -14.84
C SER A 323 -32.96 21.14 -16.04
N VAL A 324 -34.01 21.63 -16.71
CA VAL A 324 -34.62 20.98 -17.89
C VAL A 324 -33.62 20.71 -19.02
N PRO A 325 -32.89 21.71 -19.57
CA PRO A 325 -31.95 21.45 -20.67
C PRO A 325 -30.78 20.56 -20.27
N LEU A 326 -30.32 20.62 -19.01
CA LEU A 326 -29.26 19.75 -18.51
C LEU A 326 -29.76 18.31 -18.33
N GLN A 327 -31.00 18.15 -17.90
CA GLN A 327 -31.65 16.85 -17.77
C GLN A 327 -31.83 16.20 -19.15
N GLU A 328 -32.24 16.95 -20.17
CA GLU A 328 -32.35 16.47 -21.56
C GLU A 328 -31.00 16.02 -22.13
N GLU A 329 -29.89 16.68 -21.76
CA GLU A 329 -28.54 16.26 -22.15
C GLU A 329 -28.11 14.94 -21.48
N LEU A 330 -28.52 14.74 -20.22
CA LEU A 330 -28.02 13.64 -19.37
C LEU A 330 -28.88 12.37 -19.43
N ILE A 331 -30.21 12.48 -19.61
CA ILE A 331 -31.13 11.34 -19.69
C ILE A 331 -30.72 10.30 -20.76
N PRO A 332 -30.30 10.69 -21.98
CA PRO A 332 -29.86 9.74 -23.00
C PRO A 332 -28.69 8.86 -22.54
N LYS A 333 -27.86 9.37 -21.62
CA LYS A 333 -26.68 8.70 -21.05
C LYS A 333 -27.06 7.68 -19.95
N ILE A 334 -28.32 7.65 -19.50
CA ILE A 334 -28.84 6.66 -18.54
C ILE A 334 -29.31 5.40 -19.30
N PRO A 335 -29.02 4.18 -18.80
CA PRO A 335 -29.56 2.94 -19.35
C PRO A 335 -31.09 2.98 -19.47
N GLY A 336 -31.64 2.58 -20.62
CA GLY A 336 -33.07 2.71 -20.93
C GLY A 336 -34.02 2.16 -19.86
N ALA A 337 -33.66 1.04 -19.23
CA ALA A 337 -34.44 0.38 -18.18
C ALA A 337 -34.61 1.20 -16.89
N LEU A 338 -33.69 2.14 -16.62
CA LEU A 338 -33.66 2.93 -15.38
C LEU A 338 -34.14 4.38 -15.58
N ARG A 339 -34.41 4.81 -16.83
CA ARG A 339 -34.76 6.21 -17.13
C ARG A 339 -36.03 6.67 -16.42
N GLY A 340 -37.06 5.81 -16.36
CA GLY A 340 -38.33 6.16 -15.72
C GLY A 340 -38.23 6.42 -14.22
N GLU A 341 -37.36 5.68 -13.53
CA GLU A 341 -37.14 5.81 -12.08
C GLU A 341 -36.16 6.95 -11.75
N LEU A 342 -35.08 7.08 -12.54
CA LEU A 342 -33.99 8.01 -12.23
C LEU A 342 -34.17 9.41 -12.79
N ALA A 343 -35.01 9.62 -13.82
CA ALA A 343 -35.21 10.95 -14.41
C ALA A 343 -35.78 11.98 -13.40
N PRO A 344 -36.79 11.67 -12.57
CA PRO A 344 -37.30 12.61 -11.56
C PRO A 344 -36.24 12.95 -10.50
N LEU A 345 -35.49 11.95 -10.05
CA LEU A 345 -34.42 12.11 -9.05
C LEU A 345 -33.24 12.94 -9.60
N LEU A 346 -32.97 12.82 -10.90
CA LEU A 346 -31.95 13.61 -11.58
C LEU A 346 -32.33 15.10 -11.64
N ALA A 347 -33.59 15.43 -11.90
CA ALA A 347 -34.06 16.82 -11.91
C ALA A 347 -33.90 17.48 -10.54
N GLU A 348 -34.38 16.82 -9.49
CA GLU A 348 -34.26 17.31 -8.12
C GLU A 348 -32.78 17.50 -7.71
N LYS A 349 -31.91 16.59 -8.15
CA LYS A 349 -30.47 16.68 -7.88
C LYS A 349 -29.83 17.85 -8.62
N ILE A 350 -30.11 18.05 -9.90
CA ILE A 350 -29.58 19.16 -10.69
C ILE A 350 -29.97 20.51 -10.07
N GLU A 351 -31.22 20.66 -9.64
CA GLU A 351 -31.71 21.90 -9.04
C GLU A 351 -30.96 22.24 -7.74
N LYS A 352 -30.81 21.27 -6.83
CA LYS A 352 -30.05 21.45 -5.58
C LYS A 352 -28.59 21.82 -5.84
N GLU A 353 -27.97 21.20 -6.83
CA GLU A 353 -26.56 21.45 -7.18
C GLU A 353 -26.36 22.85 -7.80
N LEU A 354 -27.29 23.32 -8.62
CA LEU A 354 -27.28 24.66 -9.18
C LEU A 354 -27.47 25.73 -8.11
N ILE A 355 -28.45 25.57 -7.22
CA ILE A 355 -28.68 26.50 -6.09
C ILE A 355 -27.42 26.61 -5.22
N SER A 356 -26.85 25.46 -4.85
CA SER A 356 -25.61 25.38 -4.07
C SER A 356 -24.43 26.07 -4.78
N SER A 357 -24.30 25.88 -6.10
CA SER A 357 -23.24 26.50 -6.92
C SER A 357 -23.38 28.03 -7.00
N ILE A 358 -24.61 28.53 -7.17
CA ILE A 358 -24.90 29.98 -7.17
C ILE A 358 -24.57 30.59 -5.81
N ALA A 359 -25.05 29.97 -4.72
CA ALA A 359 -24.78 30.43 -3.36
C ALA A 359 -23.26 30.41 -3.04
N GLY A 360 -22.55 29.35 -3.45
CA GLY A 360 -21.10 29.23 -3.31
C GLY A 360 -20.34 30.31 -4.08
N PHE A 361 -20.76 30.60 -5.32
CA PHE A 361 -20.18 31.66 -6.12
C PHE A 361 -20.34 33.03 -5.47
N LEU A 362 -21.51 33.36 -4.95
CA LEU A 362 -21.74 34.65 -4.28
C LEU A 362 -20.88 34.80 -3.02
N ARG A 363 -20.77 33.75 -2.20
CA ARG A 363 -19.85 33.72 -1.04
C ARG A 363 -18.39 33.97 -1.44
N SER A 364 -17.97 33.50 -2.62
CA SER A 364 -16.62 33.76 -3.13
C SER A 364 -16.37 35.22 -3.50
N LYS A 365 -17.42 36.02 -3.68
CA LYS A 365 -17.33 37.45 -4.05
C LYS A 365 -17.38 38.39 -2.84
N GLY A 366 -17.77 37.90 -1.67
CA GLY A 366 -17.77 38.67 -0.43
C GLY A 366 -18.84 38.19 0.56
N SER A 367 -19.10 39.01 1.58
CA SER A 367 -20.13 38.80 2.60
C SER A 367 -20.92 40.08 2.85
N GLY A 368 -22.22 39.99 3.11
CA GLY A 368 -23.07 41.15 3.46
C GLY A 368 -24.26 41.31 2.52
N ASP A 369 -24.30 42.40 1.75
CA ASP A 369 -25.40 42.74 0.82
C ASP A 369 -25.42 41.78 -0.39
N TRP A 370 -26.08 40.65 -0.19
CA TRP A 370 -26.12 39.54 -1.14
C TRP A 370 -26.83 39.89 -2.44
N MET A 371 -27.85 40.76 -2.39
CA MET A 371 -28.60 41.14 -3.58
C MET A 371 -27.74 42.00 -4.51
N ASN A 372 -26.98 42.94 -3.95
CA ASN A 372 -26.02 43.73 -4.73
C ASN A 372 -24.90 42.86 -5.32
N LEU A 373 -24.36 41.91 -4.54
CA LEU A 373 -23.38 40.95 -5.06
C LEU A 373 -23.97 40.07 -6.18
N TYR A 374 -25.22 39.65 -6.05
CA TYR A 374 -25.94 38.89 -7.07
C TYR A 374 -26.12 39.69 -8.36
N THR A 375 -26.63 40.92 -8.27
CA THR A 375 -26.80 41.77 -9.45
C THR A 375 -25.46 42.12 -10.10
N LYS A 376 -24.45 42.47 -9.30
CA LYS A 376 -23.16 42.96 -9.80
C LYS A 376 -22.28 41.87 -10.40
N HIS A 377 -22.34 40.64 -9.89
CA HIS A 377 -21.41 39.57 -10.27
C HIS A 377 -22.07 38.38 -10.96
N PHE A 378 -23.30 38.03 -10.58
CA PHE A 378 -23.99 36.90 -11.19
C PHE A 378 -24.81 37.35 -12.41
N VAL A 379 -25.67 38.36 -12.26
CA VAL A 379 -26.52 38.83 -13.37
C VAL A 379 -25.71 39.41 -14.53
N SER A 380 -24.61 40.11 -14.24
CA SER A 380 -23.73 40.74 -15.24
C SER A 380 -23.04 39.75 -16.20
N ASP A 381 -22.84 38.49 -15.77
CA ASP A 381 -22.12 37.46 -16.53
C ASP A 381 -22.89 36.12 -16.47
N ARG A 382 -24.22 36.21 -16.40
CA ARG A 382 -25.12 35.09 -16.09
C ARG A 382 -24.91 33.91 -17.02
N ASP A 383 -24.84 34.14 -18.32
CA ASP A 383 -24.79 33.07 -19.32
C ASP A 383 -23.48 32.28 -19.29
N ASN A 384 -22.33 32.95 -19.12
CA ASN A 384 -21.04 32.27 -19.01
C ASN A 384 -20.93 31.50 -17.69
N ILE A 385 -21.41 32.09 -16.59
CA ILE A 385 -21.42 31.42 -15.28
C ILE A 385 -22.31 30.18 -15.32
N LEU A 386 -23.52 30.28 -15.89
CA LEU A 386 -24.44 29.16 -16.03
C LEU A 386 -23.91 28.09 -16.98
N SER A 387 -23.27 28.46 -18.09
CA SER A 387 -22.60 27.51 -18.99
C SER A 387 -21.52 26.71 -18.26
N ARG A 388 -20.69 27.37 -17.45
CA ARG A 388 -19.66 26.71 -16.63
C ARG A 388 -20.26 25.81 -15.56
N PHE A 389 -21.33 26.24 -14.90
CA PHE A 389 -22.04 25.41 -13.91
C PHE A 389 -22.65 24.17 -14.55
N ARG A 390 -23.32 24.31 -15.70
CA ARG A 390 -23.86 23.17 -16.46
C ARG A 390 -22.77 22.19 -16.84
N ALA A 391 -21.65 22.65 -17.39
CA ALA A 391 -20.54 21.79 -17.77
C ALA A 391 -19.95 21.04 -16.55
N ALA A 392 -19.78 21.74 -15.42
CA ALA A 392 -19.28 21.13 -14.19
C ALA A 392 -20.24 20.09 -13.60
N ILE A 393 -21.55 20.40 -13.57
CA ILE A 393 -22.57 19.49 -13.05
C ILE A 393 -22.76 18.29 -13.99
N ALA A 394 -22.71 18.49 -15.31
CA ALA A 394 -22.75 17.40 -16.29
C ALA A 394 -21.55 16.45 -16.13
N ASP A 395 -20.34 16.99 -15.98
CA ASP A 395 -19.13 16.22 -15.67
C ASP A 395 -19.29 15.45 -14.37
N GLN A 396 -19.74 16.10 -13.29
CA GLN A 396 -19.97 15.48 -11.98
C GLN A 396 -20.98 14.34 -12.01
N LEU A 397 -22.08 14.49 -12.75
CA LEU A 397 -23.15 13.48 -12.82
C LEU A 397 -22.78 12.31 -13.75
N GLN A 398 -21.90 12.53 -14.73
CA GLN A 398 -21.37 11.47 -15.61
C GLN A 398 -20.19 10.74 -14.99
N THR A 399 -19.35 11.43 -14.21
CA THR A 399 -18.18 10.88 -13.52
C THR A 399 -18.61 10.30 -12.17
N LYS A 400 -19.45 9.27 -12.20
CA LYS A 400 -19.96 8.57 -11.01
C LYS A 400 -18.89 7.70 -10.31
N ILE A 401 -17.63 8.14 -10.26
CA ILE A 401 -16.59 7.47 -9.49
C ILE A 401 -15.68 8.49 -8.78
N PRO A 402 -15.71 8.57 -7.44
CA PRO A 402 -14.82 9.43 -6.66
C PRO A 402 -13.38 8.95 -6.77
N GLY A 403 -12.63 9.67 -7.57
CA GLY A 403 -11.24 9.44 -7.85
C GLY A 403 -10.77 10.44 -8.89
N ASP A 404 -9.49 10.37 -9.21
CA ASP A 404 -8.91 11.19 -10.26
C ASP A 404 -7.80 10.39 -10.96
N GLN A 405 -7.33 10.87 -12.11
CA GLN A 405 -6.19 10.27 -12.77
C GLN A 405 -4.91 10.50 -11.94
N ARG A 406 -4.08 9.47 -11.86
CA ARG A 406 -2.75 9.48 -11.20
C ARG A 406 -2.00 10.78 -11.47
N GLU A 407 -1.94 11.23 -12.73
CA GLU A 407 -1.21 12.42 -13.15
C GLU A 407 -1.76 13.70 -12.53
N ASN A 408 -3.09 13.83 -12.44
CA ASN A 408 -3.72 15.01 -11.86
C ASN A 408 -3.48 15.07 -10.34
N ILE A 409 -3.60 13.93 -9.66
CA ILE A 409 -3.30 13.82 -8.21
C ILE A 409 -1.87 14.25 -7.92
N LEU A 410 -0.91 13.67 -8.66
CA LEU A 410 0.50 14.01 -8.50
C LEU A 410 0.75 15.49 -8.81
N GLY A 411 0.17 16.01 -9.88
CA GLY A 411 0.28 17.42 -10.25
C GLY A 411 -0.18 18.35 -9.14
N VAL A 412 -1.37 18.11 -8.57
CA VAL A 412 -1.92 18.95 -7.50
C VAL A 412 -1.14 18.81 -6.21
N TRP A 413 -0.75 17.60 -5.82
CA TRP A 413 -0.06 17.37 -4.55
C TRP A 413 1.38 17.88 -4.58
N LEU A 414 2.13 17.60 -5.64
CA LEU A 414 3.49 18.10 -5.78
C LEU A 414 3.51 19.62 -5.88
N SER A 415 2.58 20.23 -6.65
CA SER A 415 2.46 21.68 -6.72
C SER A 415 2.08 22.28 -5.36
N GLY A 416 1.12 21.67 -4.65
CA GLY A 416 0.73 22.13 -3.33
C GLY A 416 1.86 22.04 -2.29
N LEU A 417 2.69 20.99 -2.33
CA LEU A 417 3.86 20.88 -1.46
C LEU A 417 4.90 21.96 -1.79
N ALA A 418 5.17 22.19 -3.08
CA ALA A 418 6.13 23.17 -3.54
C ALA A 418 5.70 24.62 -3.24
N GLU A 419 4.44 24.97 -3.53
CA GLU A 419 3.87 26.29 -3.26
C GLU A 419 3.87 26.64 -1.77
N ASN A 420 3.64 25.64 -0.90
CA ASN A 420 3.72 25.80 0.54
C ASN A 420 5.16 25.72 1.08
N GLY A 421 6.19 25.59 0.24
CA GLY A 421 7.58 25.58 0.67
C GLY A 421 7.98 24.37 1.51
N VAL A 422 7.29 23.24 1.36
CA VAL A 422 7.63 22.00 2.06
C VAL A 422 8.97 21.46 1.52
N LYS A 423 9.91 21.19 2.42
CA LYS A 423 11.27 20.73 2.08
C LYS A 423 11.40 19.24 2.38
N ILE A 424 11.82 18.49 1.36
CA ILE A 424 11.99 17.04 1.40
C ILE A 424 13.36 16.71 0.80
N ASN A 425 14.10 15.80 1.45
CA ASN A 425 15.31 15.22 0.90
C ASN A 425 14.91 13.99 0.08
N GLU A 426 14.83 14.16 -1.24
CA GLU A 426 14.68 13.06 -2.19
C GLU A 426 16.02 12.36 -2.43
N TYR A 427 15.97 11.12 -2.91
CA TYR A 427 17.15 10.27 -3.16
C TYR A 427 18.03 10.07 -1.92
N GLU A 428 17.42 10.02 -0.73
CA GLU A 428 18.09 9.82 0.55
C GLU A 428 17.44 8.65 1.31
N SER A 429 18.18 7.55 1.47
CA SER A 429 17.69 6.31 2.08
C SER A 429 17.99 6.29 3.57
N CYS A 430 16.96 6.17 4.41
CA CYS A 430 17.13 5.95 5.85
C CYS A 430 17.63 4.52 6.11
N LYS A 431 18.78 4.38 6.77
CA LYS A 431 19.42 3.09 7.08
C LYS A 431 19.22 2.66 8.52
N THR A 432 19.26 3.59 9.45
CA THR A 432 19.19 3.30 10.89
C THR A 432 18.42 4.39 11.64
N ILE A 433 17.68 3.97 12.67
CA ILE A 433 17.04 4.87 13.64
C ILE A 433 17.33 4.28 15.01
N ALA A 434 18.00 5.03 15.86
CA ALA A 434 18.34 4.61 17.22
C ALA A 434 17.94 5.70 18.22
N ARG A 435 17.37 5.32 19.35
CA ARG A 435 17.14 6.25 20.46
C ARG A 435 18.48 6.58 21.11
N ALA A 436 18.71 7.85 21.45
CA ALA A 436 19.92 8.26 22.12
C ALA A 436 19.92 7.84 23.61
N ASP A 437 21.09 7.49 24.13
CA ASP A 437 21.28 7.16 25.55
C ASP A 437 21.41 8.41 26.44
N ASP A 438 21.65 9.57 25.82
CA ASP A 438 22.09 10.80 26.48
C ASP A 438 21.11 11.99 26.34
N GLY A 439 19.87 11.71 25.95
CA GLY A 439 18.81 12.71 25.79
C GLY A 439 17.50 12.12 25.25
N ASP A 440 16.47 12.95 25.11
CA ASP A 440 15.17 12.53 24.56
C ASP A 440 15.08 12.84 23.06
N TYR A 441 15.91 12.14 22.28
CA TYR A 441 15.96 12.24 20.83
C TYR A 441 16.39 10.93 20.16
N PHE A 442 16.27 10.90 18.85
CA PHE A 442 16.69 9.82 17.96
C PHE A 442 17.86 10.29 17.08
N VAL A 443 18.76 9.37 16.81
CA VAL A 443 19.81 9.49 15.80
C VAL A 443 19.36 8.73 14.56
N ILE A 444 19.27 9.42 13.44
CA ILE A 444 18.83 8.90 12.14
C ILE A 444 20.03 8.87 11.21
N GLY A 445 20.50 7.67 10.86
CA GLY A 445 21.56 7.46 9.88
C GLY A 445 20.99 7.23 8.48
N THR A 446 21.42 8.02 7.51
CA THR A 446 20.92 8.00 6.13
C THR A 446 22.06 7.91 5.12
N GLU A 447 21.73 7.57 3.88
CA GLU A 447 22.65 7.57 2.74
C GLU A 447 22.03 8.32 1.56
N ARG A 448 22.72 9.35 1.07
CA ARG A 448 22.35 10.01 -0.19
C ARG A 448 22.76 9.14 -1.36
N ILE A 449 21.79 8.66 -2.13
CA ILE A 449 21.98 7.64 -3.15
C ILE A 449 22.85 8.15 -4.30
N LEU A 450 22.62 9.39 -4.74
CA LEU A 450 23.34 9.98 -5.87
C LEU A 450 24.81 10.27 -5.52
N GLU A 451 25.05 10.74 -4.29
CA GLU A 451 26.38 11.13 -3.79
C GLU A 451 27.14 9.96 -3.15
N LYS A 452 26.45 8.86 -2.83
CA LYS A 452 26.96 7.75 -2.00
C LYS A 452 27.58 8.23 -0.69
N SER A 453 26.97 9.24 -0.08
CA SER A 453 27.46 9.90 1.14
C SER A 453 26.57 9.53 2.33
N GLN A 454 27.19 9.18 3.45
CA GLN A 454 26.48 8.91 4.70
C GLN A 454 26.17 10.24 5.40
N GLN A 455 24.94 10.38 5.91
CA GLN A 455 24.52 11.54 6.71
C GLN A 455 23.96 11.08 8.05
N THR A 456 23.86 12.00 9.00
CA THR A 456 23.30 11.74 10.33
C THR A 456 22.51 12.95 10.80
N TYR A 457 21.29 12.72 11.26
CA TYR A 457 20.42 13.76 11.82
C TYR A 457 19.98 13.39 13.23
N LYS A 458 19.67 14.41 14.03
CA LYS A 458 19.09 14.22 15.37
C LYS A 458 17.69 14.84 15.43
N ALA A 459 16.70 14.05 15.81
CA ALA A 459 15.31 14.51 15.91
C ALA A 459 14.66 14.06 17.22
N ARG A 460 13.84 14.91 17.84
CA ARG A 460 13.15 14.56 19.11
C ARG A 460 12.18 13.39 18.91
N ARG A 461 11.45 13.39 17.79
CA ARG A 461 10.46 12.35 17.43
C ARG A 461 10.72 11.83 16.03
N VAL A 462 10.26 10.62 15.75
CA VAL A 462 10.38 9.99 14.43
C VAL A 462 9.02 9.45 13.98
N VAL A 463 8.61 9.78 12.76
CA VAL A 463 7.42 9.25 12.10
C VAL A 463 7.86 8.36 10.95
N ILE A 464 7.47 7.08 11.01
CA ILE A 464 7.75 6.07 9.98
C ILE A 464 6.53 5.96 9.07
N ALA A 465 6.70 6.37 7.80
CA ALA A 465 5.66 6.40 6.77
C ALA A 465 6.14 5.72 5.46
N ILE A 466 6.94 4.67 5.60
CA ILE A 466 7.64 3.96 4.51
C ILE A 466 6.75 3.04 3.64
N GLY A 467 5.49 2.85 4.02
CA GLY A 467 4.55 1.94 3.33
C GLY A 467 4.98 0.46 3.38
N LEU A 468 4.29 -0.39 2.62
CA LEU A 468 4.58 -1.83 2.54
C LEU A 468 5.53 -2.21 1.41
N ARG A 469 5.79 -1.28 0.48
CA ARG A 469 6.74 -1.46 -0.60
C ARG A 469 8.15 -1.23 -0.06
N GLY A 470 8.67 -2.22 0.66
CA GLY A 470 10.10 -2.26 0.94
C GLY A 470 10.90 -2.54 -0.34
N ALA A 471 12.19 -2.84 -0.18
CA ALA A 471 13.05 -3.10 -1.34
C ALA A 471 12.49 -4.26 -2.19
N PRO A 472 12.43 -4.12 -3.53
CA PRO A 472 11.98 -5.20 -4.38
C PRO A 472 12.89 -6.41 -4.19
N ASN A 473 12.30 -7.60 -4.19
CA ASN A 473 13.07 -8.84 -4.10
C ASN A 473 13.99 -8.93 -5.32
N LYS A 474 15.29 -9.02 -5.05
CA LYS A 474 16.33 -9.19 -6.08
C LYS A 474 16.38 -10.64 -6.53
N LEU A 475 16.64 -10.86 -7.82
CA LEU A 475 16.87 -12.18 -8.40
C LEU A 475 18.16 -12.81 -7.84
N ARG A 476 19.14 -11.98 -7.44
CA ARG A 476 20.46 -12.37 -6.93
C ARG A 476 21.21 -13.25 -7.93
N LEU A 477 21.11 -12.89 -9.21
CA LEU A 477 21.76 -13.58 -10.31
C LEU A 477 22.97 -12.77 -10.82
N PRO A 478 23.97 -13.43 -11.41
CA PRO A 478 25.06 -12.72 -12.09
C PRO A 478 24.51 -11.75 -13.14
N ASN A 479 25.10 -10.56 -13.21
CA ASN A 479 24.74 -9.48 -14.15
C ASN A 479 23.31 -8.94 -14.00
N GLU A 480 22.69 -9.07 -12.83
CA GLU A 480 21.38 -8.45 -12.55
C GLU A 480 21.43 -6.91 -12.63
N ASP A 481 22.58 -6.30 -12.33
CA ASP A 481 22.85 -4.87 -12.41
C ASP A 481 23.36 -4.39 -13.78
N LEU A 482 23.25 -5.23 -14.81
CA LEU A 482 23.69 -4.91 -16.17
C LEU A 482 22.89 -3.73 -16.72
N LYS A 483 23.62 -2.78 -17.31
CA LYS A 483 23.07 -1.60 -17.95
C LYS A 483 23.52 -1.52 -19.40
N PHE A 484 22.66 -0.99 -20.26
CA PHE A 484 22.93 -0.77 -21.67
C PHE A 484 22.48 0.63 -22.10
N ARG A 485 22.89 1.06 -23.30
CA ARG A 485 22.49 2.36 -23.85
C ARG A 485 21.46 2.21 -24.95
N ILE A 486 20.31 2.85 -24.79
CA ILE A 486 19.31 3.02 -25.85
C ILE A 486 19.08 4.51 -26.05
N ASN A 487 19.19 4.97 -27.31
CA ASN A 487 18.95 6.37 -27.68
C ASN A 487 19.77 7.40 -26.86
N GLY A 488 20.95 7.02 -26.40
CA GLY A 488 21.83 7.87 -25.58
C GLY A 488 21.57 7.82 -24.06
N ASN A 489 20.50 7.16 -23.62
CA ASN A 489 20.18 6.98 -22.20
C ASN A 489 20.68 5.63 -21.68
N GLU A 490 21.23 5.63 -20.46
CA GLU A 490 21.66 4.42 -19.76
C GLU A 490 20.45 3.79 -19.05
N GLU A 491 20.09 2.58 -19.44
CA GLU A 491 18.95 1.84 -18.90
C GLU A 491 19.40 0.53 -18.27
N SER A 492 18.70 0.08 -17.22
CA SER A 492 18.97 -1.20 -16.57
C SER A 492 18.23 -2.32 -17.30
N LYS A 493 18.90 -3.46 -17.51
CA LYS A 493 18.29 -4.65 -18.12
C LYS A 493 17.19 -5.23 -17.24
N VAL A 494 17.43 -5.28 -15.93
CA VAL A 494 16.48 -5.79 -14.94
C VAL A 494 15.71 -4.64 -14.31
N LEU A 495 14.38 -4.71 -14.41
CA LEU A 495 13.43 -3.74 -13.90
C LEU A 495 12.51 -4.42 -12.89
N TYR A 496 12.12 -3.73 -11.82
CA TYR A 496 11.29 -4.29 -10.73
C TYR A 496 9.87 -3.72 -10.72
N SER A 497 9.52 -2.95 -11.75
CA SER A 497 8.20 -2.35 -11.92
C SER A 497 7.94 -2.06 -13.40
N LEU A 498 6.70 -2.25 -13.83
CA LEU A 498 6.22 -1.83 -15.15
C LEU A 498 5.26 -0.65 -15.00
N THR A 499 5.70 0.55 -15.35
CA THR A 499 4.88 1.78 -15.24
C THR A 499 4.11 2.07 -16.52
N ASN A 500 4.74 1.87 -17.68
CA ASN A 500 4.13 2.10 -18.98
C ASN A 500 4.56 1.01 -19.97
N PRO A 501 3.68 0.04 -20.26
CA PRO A 501 3.95 -1.05 -21.21
C PRO A 501 4.27 -0.55 -22.63
N ALA A 502 3.81 0.65 -23.00
CA ALA A 502 4.01 1.22 -24.32
C ALA A 502 5.48 1.64 -24.60
N ASP A 503 6.30 1.80 -23.58
CA ASP A 503 7.70 2.19 -23.75
C ASP A 503 8.57 1.02 -24.27
N TYR A 504 8.05 -0.20 -24.19
CA TYR A 504 8.78 -1.44 -24.50
C TYR A 504 8.29 -2.10 -25.80
N ARG A 505 7.64 -1.38 -26.72
CA ARG A 505 7.11 -1.93 -27.99
C ARG A 505 8.20 -2.57 -28.86
N GLY A 506 7.89 -3.70 -29.48
CA GLY A 506 8.79 -4.43 -30.37
C GLY A 506 10.01 -5.03 -29.66
N ARG A 507 9.94 -5.24 -28.34
CA ARG A 507 11.07 -5.76 -27.54
C ARG A 507 10.87 -7.23 -27.17
N ARG A 508 12.00 -7.88 -26.88
CA ARG A 508 12.07 -9.25 -26.34
C ARG A 508 12.18 -9.15 -24.82
N ILE A 509 11.15 -9.62 -24.12
CA ILE A 509 10.98 -9.33 -22.70
C ILE A 509 10.73 -10.63 -21.95
N VAL A 510 11.44 -10.80 -20.83
CA VAL A 510 11.13 -11.85 -19.86
C VAL A 510 10.50 -11.22 -18.63
N VAL A 511 9.34 -11.71 -18.24
CA VAL A 511 8.73 -11.37 -16.95
C VAL A 511 8.98 -12.53 -15.99
N VAL A 512 9.46 -12.25 -14.78
CA VAL A 512 9.70 -13.26 -13.75
C VAL A 512 8.75 -13.00 -12.59
N GLY A 513 7.94 -14.01 -12.24
CA GLY A 513 7.04 -13.96 -11.10
C GLY A 513 5.67 -14.59 -11.40
N GLY A 514 5.01 -15.08 -10.34
CA GLY A 514 3.68 -15.71 -10.44
C GLY A 514 2.56 -14.93 -9.74
N GLY A 515 2.81 -13.70 -9.28
CA GLY A 515 1.82 -12.87 -8.58
C GLY A 515 1.01 -11.97 -9.52
N ASN A 516 -0.02 -11.28 -8.99
CA ASN A 516 -0.90 -10.42 -9.80
C ASN A 516 -0.14 -9.41 -10.66
N VAL A 517 0.84 -8.73 -10.07
CA VAL A 517 1.63 -7.71 -10.78
C VAL A 517 2.41 -8.31 -11.96
N ALA A 518 2.98 -9.51 -11.79
CA ALA A 518 3.70 -10.19 -12.86
C ALA A 518 2.75 -10.62 -13.99
N VAL A 519 1.58 -11.15 -13.63
CA VAL A 519 0.55 -11.59 -14.57
C VAL A 519 -0.01 -10.41 -15.37
N GLU A 520 -0.40 -9.33 -14.69
CA GLU A 520 -0.88 -8.10 -15.33
C GLU A 520 0.18 -7.52 -16.26
N ALA A 521 1.43 -7.42 -15.80
CA ALA A 521 2.52 -6.90 -16.62
C ALA A 521 2.76 -7.73 -17.89
N ALA A 522 2.74 -9.06 -17.78
CA ALA A 522 2.94 -9.93 -18.93
C ALA A 522 1.83 -9.75 -19.97
N VAL A 523 0.56 -9.67 -19.53
CA VAL A 523 -0.60 -9.39 -20.41
C VAL A 523 -0.51 -7.99 -21.03
N ASP A 524 -0.17 -6.97 -20.25
CA ASP A 524 -0.14 -5.57 -20.70
C ASP A 524 1.02 -5.28 -21.68
N LEU A 525 2.06 -6.10 -21.66
CA LEU A 525 3.15 -6.04 -22.63
C LEU A 525 2.76 -6.58 -24.01
N VAL A 526 1.80 -7.51 -24.09
CA VAL A 526 1.35 -8.11 -25.38
C VAL A 526 0.01 -7.56 -25.86
N SER A 527 -0.76 -6.93 -24.97
CA SER A 527 -2.12 -6.43 -25.23
C SER A 527 -2.30 -4.97 -24.79
N THR A 528 -3.38 -4.36 -25.25
CA THR A 528 -3.90 -3.08 -24.76
C THR A 528 -5.22 -3.31 -24.03
N ARG A 529 -5.48 -2.54 -22.96
CA ARG A 529 -6.72 -2.63 -22.18
C ARG A 529 -7.72 -1.56 -22.60
N SER A 530 -8.99 -1.96 -22.71
CA SER A 530 -10.14 -1.07 -22.77
C SER A 530 -11.14 -1.51 -21.70
N GLY A 531 -11.11 -0.87 -20.54
CA GLY A 531 -11.83 -1.36 -19.37
C GLY A 531 -11.30 -2.73 -18.91
N ALA A 532 -12.19 -3.72 -18.81
CA ALA A 532 -11.83 -5.10 -18.46
C ALA A 532 -11.41 -5.95 -19.67
N GLU A 533 -11.63 -5.47 -20.90
CA GLU A 533 -11.29 -6.20 -22.11
C GLU A 533 -9.82 -5.99 -22.49
N ILE A 534 -9.20 -7.05 -22.99
CA ILE A 534 -7.86 -7.02 -23.57
C ILE A 534 -7.96 -7.21 -25.09
N SER A 535 -7.13 -6.49 -25.82
CA SER A 535 -6.97 -6.67 -27.27
C SER A 535 -5.48 -6.79 -27.59
N PRO A 536 -5.07 -7.78 -28.41
CA PRO A 536 -3.67 -7.93 -28.80
C PRO A 536 -3.13 -6.64 -29.44
N ARG A 537 -1.85 -6.36 -29.21
CA ARG A 537 -1.16 -5.25 -29.88
C ARG A 537 -1.07 -5.48 -31.38
N SER A 538 -0.89 -4.40 -32.13
CA SER A 538 -0.65 -4.50 -33.57
C SER A 538 0.66 -5.27 -33.84
N PRO A 539 0.79 -6.00 -34.96
CA PRO A 539 2.02 -6.75 -35.27
C PRO A 539 3.30 -5.89 -35.29
N LYS A 540 3.19 -4.58 -35.57
CA LYS A 540 4.33 -3.65 -35.56
C LYS A 540 4.78 -3.26 -34.15
N GLU A 541 3.91 -3.40 -33.16
CA GLU A 541 4.16 -3.01 -31.77
C GLU A 541 4.23 -4.22 -30.82
N MET A 542 4.02 -5.43 -31.34
CA MET A 542 3.97 -6.66 -30.57
C MET A 542 5.32 -6.94 -29.92
N ASN A 543 5.26 -7.31 -28.64
CA ASN A 543 6.42 -7.74 -27.88
C ASN A 543 6.55 -9.26 -27.92
N ASP A 544 7.77 -9.76 -27.92
CA ASP A 544 8.05 -11.17 -27.68
C ASP A 544 8.20 -11.36 -26.17
N VAL A 545 7.15 -11.86 -25.52
CA VAL A 545 7.06 -11.93 -24.05
C VAL A 545 7.07 -13.37 -23.58
N THR A 546 8.01 -13.70 -22.70
CA THR A 546 8.03 -14.96 -21.95
C THR A 546 7.79 -14.70 -20.46
N LEU A 547 6.75 -15.29 -19.88
CA LEU A 547 6.48 -15.27 -18.44
C LEU A 547 7.07 -16.52 -17.79
N LEU A 548 8.06 -16.34 -16.90
CA LEU A 548 8.68 -17.40 -16.12
C LEU A 548 8.08 -17.45 -14.71
N VAL A 549 7.46 -18.58 -14.41
CA VAL A 549 6.88 -18.89 -13.10
C VAL A 549 7.64 -20.07 -12.50
N ARG A 550 8.10 -19.92 -11.26
CA ARG A 550 8.93 -20.95 -10.62
C ARG A 550 8.18 -22.27 -10.46
N ASP A 551 6.99 -22.24 -9.86
CA ASP A 551 6.20 -23.45 -9.59
C ASP A 551 4.76 -23.28 -10.12
N PHE A 552 3.97 -22.43 -9.46
CA PHE A 552 2.58 -22.16 -9.79
C PHE A 552 2.26 -20.67 -9.62
N LEU A 553 1.19 -20.20 -10.27
CA LEU A 553 0.68 -18.85 -10.04
C LEU A 553 0.22 -18.71 -8.58
N ALA A 554 0.54 -17.60 -7.95
CA ALA A 554 0.20 -17.37 -6.56
C ALA A 554 -1.32 -17.53 -6.35
N PRO A 555 -1.78 -18.13 -5.23
CA PRO A 555 -3.20 -18.28 -4.94
C PRO A 555 -3.95 -16.94 -4.98
N THR A 556 -3.24 -15.86 -4.63
CA THR A 556 -3.75 -14.49 -4.62
C THR A 556 -3.96 -13.89 -6.01
N VAL A 557 -3.55 -14.55 -7.10
CA VAL A 557 -3.77 -14.03 -8.46
C VAL A 557 -5.27 -14.03 -8.75
N LYS A 558 -5.80 -12.87 -9.14
CA LYS A 558 -7.23 -12.66 -9.45
C LYS A 558 -7.66 -13.57 -10.60
N PHE A 559 -8.87 -14.09 -10.51
CA PHE A 559 -9.41 -15.02 -11.50
C PHE A 559 -9.45 -14.40 -12.91
N GLY A 560 -9.92 -13.16 -13.04
CA GLY A 560 -9.89 -12.44 -14.31
C GLY A 560 -8.49 -12.30 -14.91
N ASN A 561 -7.48 -12.04 -14.08
CA ASN A 561 -6.08 -11.94 -14.51
C ASN A 561 -5.53 -13.30 -14.98
N LYS A 562 -5.89 -14.40 -14.29
CA LYS A 562 -5.52 -15.76 -14.73
C LYS A 562 -6.13 -16.07 -16.10
N PHE A 563 -7.41 -15.76 -16.28
CA PHE A 563 -8.10 -16.02 -17.54
C PHE A 563 -7.46 -15.25 -18.71
N GLN A 564 -7.18 -13.96 -18.52
CA GLN A 564 -6.50 -13.13 -19.52
C GLN A 564 -5.11 -13.66 -19.86
N LEU A 565 -4.34 -14.11 -18.86
CA LEU A 565 -3.03 -14.71 -19.09
C LEU A 565 -3.12 -15.98 -19.92
N TYR A 566 -4.01 -16.90 -19.56
CA TYR A 566 -4.18 -18.16 -20.30
C TYR A 566 -4.68 -17.91 -21.71
N GLN A 567 -5.62 -16.97 -21.88
CA GLN A 567 -6.07 -16.54 -23.21
C GLN A 567 -4.88 -16.05 -24.07
N CYS A 568 -4.03 -15.16 -23.55
CA CYS A 568 -2.84 -14.71 -24.28
C CYS A 568 -1.86 -15.84 -24.60
N ALA A 569 -1.75 -16.84 -23.73
CA ALA A 569 -0.89 -18.01 -23.95
C ALA A 569 -1.47 -18.94 -25.04
N ASP A 570 -2.77 -19.22 -24.98
CA ASP A 570 -3.49 -20.06 -25.95
C ASP A 570 -3.53 -19.40 -27.34
N ASP A 571 -3.66 -18.07 -27.39
CA ASP A 571 -3.57 -17.27 -28.62
C ASP A 571 -2.14 -17.23 -29.20
N GLY A 572 -1.13 -17.74 -28.47
CA GLY A 572 0.26 -17.80 -28.90
C GLY A 572 1.00 -16.46 -28.89
N ILE A 573 0.42 -15.41 -28.28
CA ILE A 573 1.03 -14.08 -28.19
C ILE A 573 1.90 -13.91 -26.93
N LEU A 574 1.83 -14.85 -25.99
CA LEU A 574 2.61 -14.86 -24.74
C LEU A 574 3.13 -16.27 -24.46
N ASN A 575 4.43 -16.41 -24.17
CA ASN A 575 5.03 -17.70 -23.83
C ASN A 575 5.02 -17.91 -22.30
N LEU A 576 4.08 -18.70 -21.80
CA LEU A 576 3.96 -19.02 -20.37
C LEU A 576 4.75 -20.28 -20.02
N ARG A 577 5.69 -20.17 -19.07
CA ARG A 577 6.53 -21.30 -18.65
C ARG A 577 6.57 -21.49 -17.14
N PHE A 578 6.27 -22.70 -16.70
CA PHE A 578 6.36 -23.13 -15.30
C PHE A 578 7.60 -23.99 -15.08
N GLY A 579 8.16 -24.02 -13.87
CA GLY A 579 9.33 -24.84 -13.56
C GLY A 579 10.63 -24.30 -14.16
N VAL A 580 10.63 -23.06 -14.68
CA VAL A 580 11.77 -22.47 -15.38
C VAL A 580 12.25 -21.21 -14.67
N ALA A 581 13.57 -21.08 -14.52
CA ALA A 581 14.22 -19.89 -13.96
C ALA A 581 15.37 -19.42 -14.85
N ILE A 582 15.78 -18.18 -14.65
CA ILE A 582 17.00 -17.63 -15.26
C ILE A 582 18.20 -18.17 -14.49
N LYS A 583 19.16 -18.77 -15.20
CA LYS A 583 20.46 -19.18 -14.67
C LYS A 583 21.49 -18.05 -14.77
N GLU A 584 21.59 -17.46 -15.95
CA GLU A 584 22.59 -16.46 -16.29
C GLU A 584 21.99 -15.37 -17.18
N MET A 585 22.36 -14.12 -16.92
CA MET A 585 21.99 -12.99 -17.77
C MET A 585 23.20 -12.50 -18.56
N ARG A 586 23.00 -12.31 -19.86
CA ARG A 586 23.97 -11.70 -20.77
C ARG A 586 23.34 -10.47 -21.40
N GLU A 587 24.13 -9.72 -22.17
CA GLU A 587 23.70 -8.43 -22.72
C GLU A 587 22.43 -8.55 -23.57
N ASN A 588 22.37 -9.56 -24.46
CA ASN A 588 21.28 -9.74 -25.43
C ASN A 588 20.54 -11.08 -25.32
N GLU A 589 20.84 -11.89 -24.29
CA GLU A 589 20.29 -13.24 -24.13
C GLU A 589 20.22 -13.67 -22.65
N LEU A 590 19.42 -14.69 -22.38
CA LEU A 590 19.26 -15.32 -21.07
C LEU A 590 19.45 -16.82 -21.19
N VAL A 591 20.22 -17.40 -20.28
CA VAL A 591 20.32 -18.85 -20.12
C VAL A 591 19.24 -19.29 -19.14
N LEU A 592 18.36 -20.19 -19.57
CA LEU A 592 17.29 -20.74 -18.74
C LEU A 592 17.70 -22.08 -18.15
N GLN A 593 17.18 -22.37 -16.96
CA GLN A 593 17.34 -23.66 -16.30
C GLN A 593 16.01 -24.18 -15.76
N ASP A 594 15.94 -25.50 -15.66
CA ASP A 594 14.90 -26.21 -14.95
C ASP A 594 15.07 -26.01 -13.44
N VAL A 595 14.00 -25.62 -12.75
CA VAL A 595 14.02 -25.27 -11.32
C VAL A 595 14.29 -26.49 -10.45
N GLU A 596 13.73 -27.65 -10.79
CA GLU A 596 13.83 -28.87 -9.98
C GLU A 596 15.20 -29.53 -10.13
N THR A 597 15.67 -29.66 -11.37
CA THR A 597 16.87 -30.43 -11.70
C THR A 597 18.12 -29.56 -11.82
N GLY A 598 17.97 -28.23 -11.93
CA GLY A 598 19.07 -27.29 -12.13
C GLY A 598 19.78 -27.44 -13.48
N ARG A 599 19.19 -28.21 -14.41
CA ARG A 599 19.77 -28.44 -15.74
C ARG A 599 19.48 -27.29 -16.68
N ASP A 600 20.48 -26.94 -17.48
CA ASP A 600 20.35 -25.93 -18.53
C ASP A 600 19.32 -26.41 -19.55
N LEU A 601 18.40 -25.52 -19.90
CA LEU A 601 17.35 -25.80 -20.88
C LEU A 601 17.74 -25.23 -22.23
N GLU A 602 17.61 -23.92 -22.39
CA GLU A 602 17.94 -23.22 -23.63
C GLU A 602 18.42 -21.80 -23.34
N THR A 603 18.96 -21.15 -24.37
CA THR A 603 19.32 -19.73 -24.34
C THR A 603 18.33 -18.98 -25.22
N ILE A 604 17.66 -17.98 -24.65
CA ILE A 604 16.67 -17.17 -25.37
C ILE A 604 17.18 -15.74 -25.57
N PRO A 605 16.88 -15.11 -26.72
CA PRO A 605 17.21 -13.70 -26.91
C PRO A 605 16.37 -12.83 -25.97
N ASN A 606 16.96 -11.77 -25.43
CA ASN A 606 16.30 -10.94 -24.43
C ASN A 606 16.86 -9.52 -24.40
N ASP A 607 15.97 -8.53 -24.37
CA ASP A 607 16.30 -7.13 -24.18
C ASP A 607 16.11 -6.73 -22.72
N TYR A 608 14.92 -6.99 -22.14
CA TYR A 608 14.56 -6.59 -20.77
C TYR A 608 14.08 -7.75 -19.91
N VAL A 609 14.33 -7.66 -18.60
CA VAL A 609 13.78 -8.57 -17.58
C VAL A 609 12.95 -7.78 -16.59
N PHE A 610 11.66 -8.08 -16.45
CA PHE A 610 10.83 -7.56 -15.37
C PHE A 610 10.79 -8.57 -14.21
N ALA A 611 11.56 -8.30 -13.16
CA ALA A 611 11.63 -9.09 -11.93
C ALA A 611 10.50 -8.69 -10.96
N LEU A 612 9.29 -9.19 -11.21
CA LEU A 612 8.07 -8.86 -10.46
C LEU A 612 7.77 -9.92 -9.39
N ILE A 613 8.78 -10.20 -8.56
CA ILE A 613 8.79 -11.26 -7.54
C ILE A 613 8.46 -10.76 -6.12
N GLY A 614 7.73 -9.65 -6.03
CA GLY A 614 7.35 -9.02 -4.76
C GLY A 614 8.47 -8.18 -4.14
N GLY A 615 8.27 -7.73 -2.90
CA GLY A 615 9.24 -6.96 -2.12
C GLY A 615 9.38 -7.48 -0.70
N GLU A 616 10.53 -7.23 -0.09
CA GLU A 616 10.76 -7.52 1.33
C GLU A 616 9.98 -6.51 2.17
N ARG A 617 9.14 -7.00 3.09
CA ARG A 617 8.47 -6.14 4.06
C ARG A 617 9.54 -5.47 4.93
N PRO A 618 9.38 -4.21 5.36
CA PRO A 618 10.39 -3.53 6.17
C PRO A 618 10.48 -4.07 7.62
N ASP A 619 10.02 -5.30 7.89
CA ASP A 619 9.92 -5.88 9.22
C ASP A 619 11.27 -5.91 9.94
N ARG A 620 12.35 -6.29 9.26
CA ARG A 620 13.71 -6.26 9.82
C ARG A 620 14.15 -4.85 10.20
N PHE A 621 13.81 -3.86 9.38
CA PHE A 621 14.11 -2.47 9.66
C PHE A 621 13.33 -2.00 10.89
N LEU A 622 12.02 -2.28 10.97
CA LEU A 622 11.19 -1.93 12.14
C LEU A 622 11.67 -2.62 13.42
N GLN A 623 11.98 -3.92 13.35
CA GLN A 623 12.51 -4.69 14.48
C GLN A 623 13.87 -4.16 14.94
N SER A 624 14.72 -3.67 14.04
CA SER A 624 16.01 -3.07 14.41
C SER A 624 15.88 -1.78 15.24
N ILE A 625 14.72 -1.10 15.15
CA ILE A 625 14.37 0.08 15.96
C ILE A 625 13.81 -0.35 17.33
N GLY A 626 13.47 -1.63 17.49
CA GLY A 626 12.82 -2.19 18.68
C GLY A 626 11.30 -2.25 18.57
N ILE A 627 10.72 -2.05 17.38
CA ILE A 627 9.27 -2.11 17.18
C ILE A 627 8.81 -3.57 17.13
N THR A 628 7.81 -3.91 17.96
CA THR A 628 7.23 -5.25 18.00
C THR A 628 6.23 -5.42 16.86
N ILE A 629 6.40 -6.46 16.06
CA ILE A 629 5.44 -6.88 15.04
C ILE A 629 4.67 -8.06 15.63
N THR A 630 3.36 -7.91 15.74
CA THR A 630 2.46 -8.95 16.27
C THR A 630 1.74 -9.65 15.15
#